data_AF-A0A318KD88-F1
#
_entry.id   AF-A0A318KD88-F1
#
_cell.length_a   1.000
_cell.length_b   1.000
_cell.length_c   1.000
_cell.angle_alpha   90.00
_cell.angle_beta   90.00
_cell.angle_gamma   90.00
#
_symmetry.space_group_name_H-M   'P 1'
#
loop_
_entity.id
_entity.type
_entity.pdbx_description
1 polymer ?
#
loop_
_entity_poly.entity_id
_entity_poly.type
_entity_poly.pdbx_seq_one_letter_code
_entity_poly.pdbx_strand_id
1 'polypeptide(L)'
;MKGAFEFGFIMLFSLPMIVFGISFVEIMMNYNQARYLQNYTIMQIEHQNRLDDSVYALIEEGKRYCDQCDVRIININERYRVTVTFPIRLPIINYEAKGMTSTLTQIIK
;
A
#
# COMPACT_ATOMS: atom_id res chain seq x y z
N MET A 1 -8.01 20.56 42.25
CA MET A 1 -7.14 21.23 41.25
C MET A 1 -5.90 20.41 40.85
N LYS A 2 -5.27 19.63 41.75
CA LYS A 2 -4.08 18.80 41.42
C LYS A 2 -4.34 17.70 40.37
N GLY A 3 -5.42 16.93 40.51
CA GLY A 3 -5.76 15.85 39.57
C GLY A 3 -6.14 16.31 38.16
N ALA A 4 -6.70 17.51 38.00
CA ALA A 4 -7.02 18.07 36.68
C ALA A 4 -5.76 18.45 35.90
N PHE A 5 -4.72 18.90 36.61
CA PHE A 5 -3.43 19.25 36.01
C PHE A 5 -2.66 17.99 35.57
N GLU A 6 -2.63 16.97 36.44
CA GLU A 6 -2.03 15.66 36.12
C GLU A 6 -2.76 14.99 34.95
N PHE A 7 -4.10 15.02 34.93
CA PHE A 7 -4.89 14.51 33.81
C PHE A 7 -4.64 15.28 32.51
N GLY A 8 -4.56 16.62 32.57
CA GLY A 8 -4.24 17.45 31.42
C GLY A 8 -2.86 17.12 30.83
N PHE A 9 -1.86 16.90 31.68
CA PHE A 9 -0.53 16.45 31.26
C PHE A 9 -0.59 15.07 30.58
N ILE A 10 -1.30 14.10 31.16
CA ILE A 10 -1.47 12.78 30.56
C ILE A 10 -2.14 12.88 29.19
N MET A 11 -3.17 13.69 29.05
CA MET A 11 -3.88 13.89 27.78
C MET A 11 -3.00 14.54 26.71
N LEU A 12 -2.19 15.55 27.10
CA LEU A 12 -1.29 16.25 26.18
C LEU A 12 -0.26 15.31 25.54
N PHE A 13 0.26 14.34 26.30
CA PHE A 13 1.26 13.39 25.79
C PHE A 13 0.64 12.12 25.19
N SER A 14 -0.50 11.67 25.68
CA SER A 14 -1.12 10.42 25.21
C SER A 14 -1.87 10.58 23.89
N LEU A 15 -2.57 11.70 23.66
CA LEU A 15 -3.35 11.90 22.43
C LEU A 15 -2.47 11.91 21.16
N PRO A 16 -1.34 12.64 21.10
CA PRO A 16 -0.44 12.57 19.95
C PRO A 16 0.08 11.16 19.68
N MET A 17 0.42 10.41 20.74
CA MET A 17 0.88 9.03 20.62
C MET A 17 -0.20 8.09 20.07
N ILE A 18 -1.45 8.26 20.52
CA ILE A 18 -2.59 7.48 20.01
C ILE A 18 -2.81 7.78 18.52
N VAL A 19 -2.82 9.07 18.14
CA VAL A 19 -2.97 9.47 16.74
C VAL A 19 -1.85 8.90 15.88
N PHE A 20 -0.59 8.95 16.36
CA PHE A 20 0.54 8.38 15.65
C PHE A 20 0.41 6.86 15.47
N GLY A 21 -0.05 6.16 16.51
CA GLY A 21 -0.33 4.72 16.46
C GLY A 21 -1.39 4.36 15.42
N ILE A 22 -2.49 5.12 15.37
CA ILE A 22 -3.55 4.91 14.37
C ILE A 22 -2.99 5.11 12.96
N SER A 23 -2.26 6.20 12.71
CA SER A 23 -1.67 6.46 11.39
C SER A 23 -0.65 5.38 10.99
N PHE A 24 0.10 4.84 11.95
CA PHE A 24 1.02 3.73 11.68
C PHE A 24 0.28 2.45 11.26
N VAL A 25 -0.82 2.11 11.93
CA VAL A 25 -1.66 0.96 11.57
C VAL A 25 -2.26 1.15 10.17
N GLU A 26 -2.74 2.35 9.84
CA GLU A 26 -3.26 2.68 8.51
C GLU A 26 -2.19 2.49 7.42
N ILE A 27 -0.98 3.00 7.63
CA ILE A 27 0.15 2.81 6.71
C ILE A 27 0.44 1.32 6.51
N MET A 28 0.42 0.53 7.59
CA MET A 28 0.63 -0.92 7.52
C MET A 28 -0.48 -1.64 6.76
N MET A 29 -1.74 -1.22 6.93
CA MET A 29 -2.86 -1.76 6.16
C MET A 29 -2.72 -1.44 4.66
N ASN A 30 -2.39 -0.19 4.32
CA ASN A 30 -2.16 0.23 2.93
C ASN A 30 -1.00 -0.56 2.30
N TYR A 31 0.09 -0.78 3.05
CA TYR A 31 1.20 -1.63 2.59
C TYR A 31 0.75 -3.07 2.31
N ASN A 32 -0.03 -3.67 3.21
CA ASN A 32 -0.53 -5.03 3.02
C ASN A 32 -1.49 -5.13 1.82
N GLN A 33 -2.37 -4.16 1.64
CA GLN A 33 -3.24 -4.07 0.47
C GLN A 33 -2.44 -3.94 -0.83
N ALA A 34 -1.42 -3.08 -0.84
CA ALA A 34 -0.52 -2.93 -1.99
C ALA A 34 0.22 -4.24 -2.33
N ARG A 35 0.67 -4.97 -1.30
CA ARG A 35 1.34 -6.27 -1.47
C ARG A 35 0.38 -7.34 -1.99
N TYR A 36 -0.86 -7.35 -1.52
CA TYR A 36 -1.90 -8.25 -2.03
C TYR A 36 -2.18 -7.98 -3.52
N LEU A 37 -2.39 -6.71 -3.89
CA LEU A 37 -2.63 -6.32 -5.27
C LEU A 37 -1.44 -6.66 -6.19
N GLN A 38 -0.21 -6.47 -5.71
CA GLN A 38 0.99 -6.87 -6.42
C GLN A 38 1.00 -8.38 -6.71
N ASN A 39 0.77 -9.21 -5.69
CA ASN A 39 0.76 -10.66 -5.84
C ASN A 39 -0.37 -11.13 -6.76
N TYR A 40 -1.55 -10.52 -6.64
CA TYR A 40 -2.67 -10.78 -7.53
C TYR A 40 -2.32 -10.46 -8.99
N THR A 41 -1.72 -9.30 -9.24
CA THR A 41 -1.28 -8.88 -10.57
C THR A 41 -0.27 -9.86 -11.16
N ILE A 42 0.73 -10.26 -10.38
CA ILE A 42 1.73 -11.24 -10.80
C ILE A 42 1.06 -12.56 -11.17
N MET A 43 0.15 -13.06 -10.32
CA MET A 43 -0.57 -14.30 -10.56
C MET A 43 -1.40 -14.25 -11.86
N GLN A 44 -2.06 -13.14 -12.16
CA GLN A 44 -2.81 -13.00 -13.43
C GLN A 44 -1.88 -13.05 -14.65
N ILE A 45 -0.73 -12.37 -14.57
CA ILE A 45 0.26 -12.36 -15.67
C ILE A 45 0.86 -13.75 -15.86
N GLU A 46 1.26 -14.41 -14.77
CA GLU A 46 1.88 -15.74 -14.82
C GLU A 46 0.89 -16.82 -15.24
N HIS A 47 -0.36 -16.76 -14.79
CA HIS A 47 -1.39 -17.74 -15.14
C HIS A 47 -1.76 -17.68 -16.62
N GLN A 48 -1.83 -16.47 -17.19
CA GLN A 48 -2.17 -16.26 -18.60
C GLN A 48 -0.94 -16.33 -19.52
N ASN A 49 0.27 -16.31 -18.94
CA ASN A 49 1.57 -16.28 -19.63
C ASN A 49 1.67 -15.16 -20.68
N ARG A 50 0.87 -14.10 -20.52
CA ARG A 50 0.74 -12.96 -21.45
C ARG A 50 0.23 -11.73 -20.71
N LEU A 51 0.48 -10.57 -21.29
CA LEU A 51 -0.06 -9.29 -20.83
C LEU A 51 -0.84 -8.67 -22.00
N ASP A 52 -2.16 -8.90 -22.02
CA ASP A 52 -3.09 -8.33 -23.00
C ASP A 52 -4.21 -7.55 -22.30
N ASP A 53 -5.09 -6.93 -23.08
CA ASP A 53 -6.20 -6.10 -22.55
C ASP A 53 -7.12 -6.90 -21.60
N SER A 54 -7.22 -8.22 -21.77
CA SER A 54 -8.01 -9.09 -20.89
C SER A 54 -7.36 -9.23 -19.51
N VAL A 55 -6.03 -9.34 -19.46
CA VAL A 55 -5.27 -9.38 -18.21
C VAL A 55 -5.31 -8.02 -17.52
N TYR A 56 -5.25 -6.91 -18.27
CA TYR A 56 -5.42 -5.58 -17.71
C TYR A 56 -6.81 -5.39 -17.07
N ALA A 57 -7.88 -5.90 -17.68
CA ALA A 57 -9.22 -5.86 -17.09
C ALA A 57 -9.28 -6.63 -15.76
N LEU A 58 -8.66 -7.81 -15.68
CA LEU A 58 -8.56 -8.58 -14.43
C LEU A 58 -7.77 -7.83 -13.35
N ILE A 59 -6.66 -7.18 -13.73
CA ILE A 59 -5.85 -6.37 -12.80
C ILE A 59 -6.65 -5.17 -12.28
N GLU A 60 -7.45 -4.52 -13.13
CA GLU A 60 -8.35 -3.44 -12.72
C GLU A 60 -9.43 -3.91 -11.74
N GLU A 61 -10.01 -5.12 -11.92
CA GLU A 61 -10.90 -5.71 -10.92
C GLU A 61 -10.21 -5.90 -9.56
N GLY A 62 -8.91 -6.18 -9.58
CA GLY A 62 -8.06 -6.26 -8.39
C GLY A 62 -7.91 -4.92 -7.65
N LYS A 63 -8.08 -3.76 -8.30
CA LYS A 63 -7.94 -2.46 -7.63
C LYS A 63 -8.95 -2.24 -6.52
N ARG A 64 -10.08 -2.96 -6.50
CA ARG A 64 -11.05 -2.95 -5.38
C ARG A 64 -10.43 -3.29 -4.02
N TYR A 65 -9.29 -3.97 -4.02
CA TYR A 65 -8.57 -4.35 -2.79
C TYR A 65 -7.61 -3.26 -2.31
N CYS A 66 -7.32 -2.26 -3.15
CA CYS A 66 -6.55 -1.08 -2.80
C CYS A 66 -6.92 0.11 -3.71
N ASP A 67 -7.98 0.84 -3.36
CA ASP A 67 -8.49 1.95 -4.17
C ASP A 67 -7.49 3.10 -4.35
N GLN A 68 -6.57 3.25 -3.39
CA GLN A 68 -5.56 4.30 -3.39
C GLN A 68 -4.21 3.83 -3.96
N CYS A 69 -4.12 2.58 -4.39
CA CYS A 69 -2.90 2.05 -5.00
C CYS A 69 -2.85 2.34 -6.50
N ASP A 70 -1.65 2.62 -6.99
CA ASP A 70 -1.37 2.68 -8.42
C ASP A 70 -0.43 1.55 -8.83
N VAL A 71 -0.75 0.88 -9.93
CA VAL A 71 -0.04 -0.31 -10.42
C VAL A 71 0.69 0.06 -11.71
N ARG A 72 2.00 -0.14 -11.70
CA ARG A 72 2.86 0.05 -12.88
C ARG A 72 3.53 -1.26 -13.24
N ILE A 73 3.36 -1.67 -14.49
CA ILE A 73 3.93 -2.90 -15.04
C ILE A 73 4.94 -2.49 -16.12
N ILE A 74 6.17 -2.97 -15.98
CA ILE A 74 7.25 -2.71 -16.94
C ILE A 74 7.81 -4.04 -17.43
N ASN A 75 7.87 -4.24 -18.74
CA ASN A 75 8.56 -5.39 -19.31
C ASN A 75 10.08 -5.20 -19.17
N ILE A 76 10.75 -6.21 -18.62
CA ILE A 76 12.21 -6.29 -18.51
C ILE A 76 12.63 -7.65 -19.08
N ASN A 77 12.94 -7.65 -20.39
CA ASN A 77 13.30 -8.83 -21.17
C ASN A 77 12.15 -9.87 -21.20
N GLU A 78 12.34 -11.03 -20.59
CA GLU A 78 11.38 -12.14 -20.53
C GLU A 78 10.52 -12.13 -19.25
N ARG A 79 10.55 -11.03 -18.49
CA ARG A 79 9.83 -10.89 -17.21
C ARG A 79 9.11 -9.56 -17.13
N TYR A 80 8.07 -9.52 -16.30
CA TYR A 80 7.40 -8.27 -15.96
C TYR A 80 7.77 -7.83 -14.55
N ARG A 81 8.13 -6.55 -14.40
CA ARG A 81 8.24 -5.89 -13.10
C ARG A 81 6.91 -5.26 -12.76
N VAL A 82 6.32 -5.71 -11.66
CA VAL A 82 5.08 -5.17 -11.11
C VAL A 82 5.45 -4.30 -9.91
N THR A 83 5.24 -3.00 -10.05
CA THR A 83 5.43 -2.01 -9.00
C THR A 83 4.07 -1.47 -8.57
N VAL A 84 3.77 -1.53 -7.28
CA VAL A 84 2.54 -0.95 -6.70
C VAL A 84 2.95 0.18 -5.77
N THR A 85 2.38 1.35 -5.97
CA THR A 85 2.60 2.53 -5.12
C THR A 85 1.36 2.81 -4.27
N PHE A 86 1.57 3.27 -3.04
CA PHE A 86 0.50 3.55 -2.08
C PHE A 86 0.80 4.81 -1.28
N PRO A 87 -0.21 5.55 -0.80
CA PRO A 87 0.00 6.77 -0.04
C PRO A 87 0.43 6.47 1.41
N ILE A 88 1.33 7.30 1.92
CA ILE A 88 1.74 7.36 3.32
C ILE A 88 1.34 8.74 3.83
N ARG A 89 0.46 8.78 4.84
CA ARG A 89 -0.05 10.02 5.44
C ARG A 89 0.17 10.02 6.94
N LEU A 90 0.79 11.08 7.45
CA LEU A 90 0.97 11.34 8.87
C LEU A 90 0.38 12.72 9.17
N PRO A 91 -0.92 12.82 9.49
CA PRO A 91 -1.64 14.09 9.57
C PRO A 91 -1.12 15.01 10.67
N ILE A 92 -0.62 14.46 11.77
CA ILE A 92 -0.14 15.23 12.94
C ILE A 92 1.07 16.11 12.64
N ILE A 93 1.87 15.75 11.63
CA ILE A 93 3.03 16.52 11.15
C ILE A 93 2.84 16.99 9.70
N ASN A 94 1.61 16.89 9.18
CA ASN A 94 1.27 17.21 7.78
C ASN A 94 2.23 16.60 6.76
N TYR A 95 2.60 15.33 6.98
CA TYR A 95 3.54 14.62 6.11
C TYR A 95 2.79 13.71 5.15
N GLU A 96 3.09 13.88 3.86
CA GLU A 96 2.56 13.07 2.77
C GLU A 96 3.70 12.54 1.92
N ALA A 97 3.67 11.23 1.66
CA ALA A 97 4.63 10.56 0.81
C ALA A 97 3.97 9.40 0.05
N LYS A 98 4.73 8.78 -0.85
CA LYS A 98 4.33 7.54 -1.52
C LYS A 98 5.29 6.42 -1.14
N GLY A 99 4.74 5.31 -0.65
CA GLY A 99 5.45 4.05 -0.53
C GLY A 99 5.39 3.27 -1.84
N MET A 100 6.29 2.30 -2.01
CA MET A 100 6.27 1.39 -3.15
C MET A 100 6.67 -0.03 -2.75
N THR A 101 6.06 -1.01 -3.40
CA THR A 101 6.50 -2.41 -3.43
C THR A 101 6.77 -2.81 -4.88
N SER A 102 7.82 -3.58 -5.12
CA SER A 102 8.20 -4.01 -6.48
C SER A 102 8.68 -5.46 -6.48
N THR A 103 8.15 -6.25 -7.41
CA THR A 103 8.44 -7.68 -7.57
C THR A 103 8.47 -8.04 -9.06
N LEU A 104 9.24 -9.06 -9.41
CA LEU A 104 9.34 -9.61 -10.77
C LEU A 104 8.49 -10.87 -10.89
N THR A 105 7.89 -11.07 -12.06
CA THR A 105 7.30 -12.37 -12.42
C THR A 105 8.39 -13.43 -12.62
N GLN A 106 8.00 -14.70 -12.55
CA GLN A 106 8.81 -15.82 -13.02
C GLN A 106 9.07 -15.71 -14.53
N ILE A 107 10.07 -16.45 -15.02
CA ILE A 107 10.37 -16.52 -16.47
C ILE A 107 9.17 -17.15 -17.15
N ILE A 108 8.57 -16.39 -18.07
CA ILE A 108 7.51 -16.85 -18.97
C ILE A 108 8.20 -17.80 -19.97
N LYS A 109 7.91 -19.11 -19.86
CA LYS A 109 8.38 -20.15 -20.80
C LYS A 109 7.32 -20.48 -21.82
#